data_AF-A0A845Y6E4-F1
#
_entry.id   AF-A0A845Y6E4-F1
#
_cell.length_a   1.000
_cell.length_b   1.000
_cell.length_c   1.000
_cell.angle_alpha   90.00
_cell.angle_beta   90.00
_cell.angle_gamma   90.00
#
_symmetry.space_group_name_H-M   'P 1'
#
loop_
_entity.id
_entity.type
_entity.pdbx_description
1 polymer ?
#
loop_
_entity_poly.entity_id
_entity_poly.type
_entity_poly.pdbx_seq_one_letter_code
_entity_poly.pdbx_strand_id
1 'polypeptide(L)'
;MMKSLRLAIAAATAATLTLFGATARVDAQSFDNLEVNQANFVLVAAPGGGLLGRPQLMIIEQKSDAQQCWSESGTNPTQIEPLLLNFDFSGICGRSTDSNGYSIRAGDGDAGSRFNLELQEEEGEYILIGRPSTFPTNPYRNASPIRLGRTLGQADNGFTK
;
A
#
# COMPACT_ATOMS: atom_id res chain seq x y z
N MET A 1 -14.00 -32.45 79.60
CA MET A 1 -14.47 -33.28 78.47
C MET A 1 -14.27 -32.49 77.18
N MET A 2 -13.57 -33.09 76.22
CA MET A 2 -12.97 -32.48 75.03
C MET A 2 -13.99 -31.87 74.06
N LYS A 3 -13.60 -30.77 73.39
CA LYS A 3 -13.86 -30.40 71.97
C LYS A 3 -13.31 -28.99 71.74
N SER A 4 -12.19 -28.81 71.04
CA SER A 4 -11.95 -28.91 69.59
C SER A 4 -11.73 -27.53 68.98
N LEU A 5 -10.46 -27.25 68.66
CA LEU A 5 -9.94 -26.75 67.38
C LEU A 5 -10.80 -25.72 66.61
N ARG A 6 -10.24 -24.53 66.34
CA ARG A 6 -9.69 -24.15 65.00
C ARG A 6 -9.23 -22.69 64.97
N LEU A 7 -8.13 -22.49 64.25
CA LEU A 7 -7.45 -21.23 63.95
C LEU A 7 -8.39 -20.15 63.40
N ALA A 8 -8.16 -18.90 63.81
CA ALA A 8 -8.53 -17.73 63.03
C ALA A 8 -7.25 -16.92 62.74
N ILE A 9 -6.53 -17.31 61.69
CA ILE A 9 -5.58 -16.43 61.02
C ILE A 9 -6.32 -15.85 59.83
N ALA A 10 -6.66 -14.57 59.89
CA ALA A 10 -7.06 -13.80 58.72
C ALA A 10 -6.81 -12.31 59.00
N ALA A 11 -5.55 -11.89 58.99
CA ALA A 11 -5.22 -10.50 58.78
C ALA A 11 -5.08 -10.29 57.27
N ALA A 12 -6.13 -9.73 56.66
CA ALA A 12 -6.18 -9.37 55.25
C ALA A 12 -5.40 -8.06 55.03
N THR A 13 -4.17 -8.15 54.52
CA THR A 13 -3.49 -7.02 53.89
C THR A 13 -3.67 -7.10 52.38
N ALA A 14 -4.76 -6.49 51.88
CA ALA A 14 -4.94 -6.23 50.46
C ALA A 14 -4.12 -4.99 50.08
N ALA A 15 -2.92 -5.20 49.56
CA ALA A 15 -2.17 -4.13 48.90
C ALA A 15 -2.76 -3.92 47.49
N THR A 16 -3.68 -2.96 47.35
CA THR A 16 -4.16 -2.50 46.04
C THR A 16 -3.04 -1.71 45.37
N LEU A 17 -2.33 -2.36 44.45
CA LEU A 17 -1.39 -1.70 43.55
C LEU A 17 -2.19 -1.07 42.40
N THR A 18 -2.61 0.20 42.57
CA THR A 18 -3.13 0.99 41.44
C THR A 18 -1.98 1.34 40.52
N LEU A 19 -1.71 0.48 39.54
CA LEU A 19 -0.91 0.84 38.37
C LEU A 19 -1.73 1.85 37.56
N PHE A 20 -1.50 3.14 37.81
CA PHE A 20 -1.81 4.17 36.81
C PHE A 20 -0.88 3.91 35.63
N GLY A 21 -1.33 3.09 34.69
CA GLY A 21 -0.75 3.02 33.37
C GLY A 21 -0.90 4.39 32.74
N ALA A 22 0.17 5.19 32.78
CA ALA A 22 0.29 6.35 31.91
C ALA A 22 0.17 5.80 30.49
N THR A 23 -1.00 5.99 29.88
CA THR A 23 -1.16 5.80 28.45
C THR A 23 -0.33 6.89 27.82
N ALA A 24 0.94 6.58 27.54
CA ALA A 24 1.72 7.39 26.63
C ALA A 24 0.90 7.45 25.35
N ARG A 25 0.28 8.61 25.11
CA ARG A 25 -0.34 8.88 23.82
C ARG A 25 0.84 8.91 22.86
N VAL A 26 0.96 7.86 22.05
CA VAL A 26 1.80 7.93 20.87
C VAL A 26 1.09 8.94 19.98
N ASP A 27 1.58 10.17 19.97
CA ASP A 27 1.19 11.12 18.93
C ASP A 27 1.49 10.45 17.60
N ALA A 28 0.47 10.35 16.75
CA ALA A 28 0.68 9.94 15.38
C ALA A 28 1.68 10.94 14.79
N GLN A 29 2.87 10.49 14.41
CA GLN A 29 3.80 11.35 13.70
C GLN A 29 3.08 11.88 12.45
N SER A 30 2.88 13.20 12.39
CA SER A 30 2.45 13.84 11.16
C SER A 30 3.61 13.74 10.18
N PHE A 31 3.50 12.83 9.22
CA PHE A 31 4.37 12.87 8.06
C PHE A 31 3.95 14.07 7.22
N ASP A 32 4.90 14.97 6.94
CA ASP A 32 4.68 16.00 5.95
C ASP A 32 4.42 15.34 4.60
N ASN A 33 3.40 15.80 3.90
CA ASN A 33 3.14 15.38 2.53
C ASN A 33 3.86 16.37 1.61
N LEU A 34 4.76 15.86 0.78
CA LEU A 34 5.35 16.64 -0.30
C LEU A 34 4.57 16.35 -1.58
N GLU A 35 3.92 17.37 -2.14
CA GLU A 35 3.34 17.25 -3.48
C GLU A 35 4.45 17.02 -4.49
N VAL A 36 4.27 16.00 -5.35
CA VAL A 36 5.23 15.64 -6.39
C VAL A 36 4.69 16.07 -7.74
N ASN A 37 5.60 16.40 -8.66
CA ASN A 37 5.25 16.65 -10.05
C ASN A 37 4.82 15.33 -10.71
N GLN A 38 3.53 15.19 -11.00
CA GLN A 38 2.97 13.97 -11.59
C GLN A 38 3.58 13.61 -12.95
N ALA A 39 4.07 14.60 -13.71
CA ALA A 39 4.75 14.34 -15.00
C ALA A 39 6.08 13.58 -14.84
N ASN A 40 6.64 13.51 -13.63
CA ASN A 40 7.83 12.72 -13.33
C ASN A 40 7.49 11.24 -13.08
N PHE A 41 6.21 10.84 -13.05
CA PHE A 41 5.80 9.49 -12.73
C PHE A 41 5.03 8.84 -13.87
N VAL A 42 5.22 7.53 -14.03
CA VAL A 42 4.34 6.69 -14.84
C VAL A 42 3.95 5.46 -14.04
N LEU A 43 2.65 5.14 -14.07
CA LEU A 43 2.11 3.90 -13.53
C LEU A 43 2.00 2.92 -14.68
N VAL A 44 2.48 1.70 -14.47
CA VAL A 44 2.64 0.69 -15.49
C VAL A 44 2.05 -0.61 -14.98
N ALA A 45 1.10 -1.17 -15.73
CA ALA A 45 0.81 -2.59 -15.67
C ALA A 45 1.98 -3.33 -16.31
N ALA A 46 2.83 -3.93 -15.46
CA ALA A 46 4.01 -4.66 -15.87
C ALA A 46 3.77 -6.17 -15.77
N PRO A 47 4.47 -7.00 -16.56
CA PRO A 47 4.47 -8.45 -16.36
C PRO A 47 4.89 -8.79 -14.93
N GLY A 48 4.11 -9.63 -14.24
CA GLY A 48 4.37 -9.99 -12.84
C GLY A 48 5.43 -11.07 -12.66
N GLY A 49 6.08 -11.05 -11.50
CA GLY A 49 7.12 -12.00 -11.09
C GLY A 49 6.66 -13.14 -10.16
N GLY A 50 5.36 -13.43 -10.05
CA GLY A 50 4.80 -14.45 -9.16
C GLY A 50 4.34 -15.73 -9.87
N LEU A 51 4.04 -16.79 -9.10
CA LEU A 51 3.61 -18.13 -9.57
C LEU A 51 2.40 -18.13 -10.52
N LEU A 52 1.59 -17.07 -10.50
CA LEU A 52 0.35 -16.96 -11.28
C LEU A 52 0.48 -16.04 -12.51
N GLY A 53 1.64 -15.42 -12.76
CA GLY A 53 1.89 -14.56 -13.93
C GLY A 53 0.96 -13.35 -14.06
N ARG A 54 0.28 -12.93 -12.98
CA ARG A 54 -0.64 -11.78 -12.99
C ARG A 54 0.13 -10.47 -13.20
N PRO A 55 -0.44 -9.45 -13.85
CA PRO A 55 0.19 -8.13 -13.96
C PRO A 55 0.45 -7.55 -12.57
N GLN A 56 1.55 -6.82 -12.42
CA GLN A 56 1.90 -6.08 -11.20
C GLN A 56 1.93 -4.58 -11.48
N LEU A 57 1.56 -3.78 -10.49
CA LEU A 57 1.71 -2.34 -10.57
C LEU A 57 3.20 -2.01 -10.42
N MET A 58 3.77 -1.41 -11.45
CA MET A 58 5.08 -0.79 -11.42
C MET A 58 4.93 0.72 -11.52
N ILE A 59 5.61 1.46 -10.65
CA ILE A 59 5.70 2.90 -10.72
C ILE A 59 7.14 3.27 -11.04
N ILE A 60 7.34 4.03 -12.11
CA ILE A 60 8.65 4.58 -12.50
C ILE A 60 8.62 6.07 -12.24
N GLU A 61 9.70 6.59 -11.65
CA GLU A 61 9.91 8.02 -11.37
C GLU A 61 11.15 8.51 -12.12
N GLN A 62 11.06 9.68 -12.75
CA GLN A 62 12.18 10.45 -13.29
C GLN A 62 12.71 11.39 -12.20
N LYS A 63 13.88 11.09 -11.63
CA LYS A 63 14.46 11.88 -10.51
C LYS A 63 15.43 12.95 -10.99
N SER A 64 16.10 12.73 -12.12
CA SER A 64 16.98 13.70 -12.78
C SER A 64 16.86 13.57 -14.30
N ASP A 65 17.41 14.51 -15.06
CA ASP A 65 17.40 14.50 -16.53
C ASP A 65 18.65 13.84 -17.15
N ALA A 66 19.53 13.24 -16.33
CA ALA A 66 20.76 12.62 -16.79
C ALA A 66 20.52 11.49 -17.80
N GLN A 67 19.44 10.73 -17.62
CA GLN A 67 18.99 9.72 -18.57
C GLN A 67 17.49 9.43 -18.39
N GLN A 68 16.79 9.21 -19.50
CA GLN A 68 15.36 8.92 -19.49
C GLN A 68 15.06 7.54 -18.86
N CYS A 69 14.10 7.49 -17.95
CA CYS A 69 13.73 6.28 -17.20
C CYS A 69 12.73 5.38 -17.95
N TRP A 70 11.89 5.95 -18.82
CA TRP A 70 10.98 5.22 -19.71
C TRP A 70 10.70 5.99 -21.00
N SER A 71 10.25 5.29 -22.04
CA SER A 71 9.63 5.93 -23.20
C SER A 71 8.21 5.41 -23.41
N GLU A 72 7.37 6.22 -24.05
CA GLU A 72 5.98 5.90 -24.38
C GLU A 72 5.81 5.76 -25.90
N SER A 73 5.01 4.81 -26.35
CA SER A 73 4.59 4.67 -27.75
C SER A 73 3.17 4.14 -27.84
N GLY A 74 2.48 4.43 -28.96
CA GLY A 74 1.05 4.11 -29.09
C GLY A 74 0.16 5.02 -28.22
N THR A 75 -1.15 4.79 -28.29
CA THR A 75 -2.12 5.64 -27.57
C THR A 75 -3.31 4.88 -26.97
N ASN A 76 -3.58 3.63 -27.35
CA ASN A 76 -4.68 2.78 -26.84
C ASN A 76 -4.44 1.31 -27.26
N PRO A 77 -3.63 0.55 -26.50
CA PRO A 77 -2.97 0.97 -25.26
C PRO A 77 -1.74 1.86 -25.49
N THR A 78 -1.32 2.57 -24.44
CA THR A 78 0.01 3.20 -24.42
C THR A 78 1.03 2.18 -23.93
N GLN A 79 1.99 1.85 -24.79
CA GLN A 79 3.10 0.95 -24.49
C GLN A 79 4.20 1.72 -23.76
N ILE A 80 4.75 1.11 -22.71
CA ILE A 80 5.88 1.62 -21.94
C ILE A 80 7.11 0.78 -22.22
N GLU A 81 8.22 1.42 -22.55
CA GLU A 81 9.54 0.79 -22.56
C GLU A 81 10.31 1.23 -21.31
N PRO A 82 10.60 0.33 -20.36
CA PRO A 82 11.27 0.67 -19.11
C PRO A 82 12.79 0.79 -19.30
N LEU A 83 13.23 1.92 -19.88
CA LEU A 83 14.64 2.21 -20.17
C LEU A 83 15.58 2.08 -18.97
N LEU A 84 15.09 2.33 -17.75
CA LEU A 84 15.85 2.15 -16.50
C LEU A 84 16.42 0.75 -16.28
N LEU A 85 15.93 -0.27 -17.00
CA LEU A 85 16.47 -1.64 -16.93
C LEU A 85 17.82 -1.79 -17.64
N ASN A 86 18.23 -0.79 -18.43
CA ASN A 86 19.40 -0.87 -19.30
C ASN A 86 20.63 -0.14 -18.74
N PHE A 87 20.55 0.42 -17.52
CA PHE A 87 21.64 1.18 -16.90
C PHE A 87 21.54 1.16 -15.37
N ASP A 88 22.59 1.63 -14.68
CA ASP A 88 22.52 1.90 -13.25
C ASP A 88 21.66 3.15 -13.01
N PHE A 89 20.41 2.92 -12.64
CA PHE A 89 19.43 3.97 -12.43
C PHE A 89 19.56 4.69 -11.07
N SER A 90 20.57 4.35 -10.26
CA SER A 90 20.79 4.93 -8.92
C SER A 90 20.90 6.46 -8.98
N GLY A 91 19.97 7.14 -8.30
CA GLY A 91 19.92 8.61 -8.29
C GLY A 91 19.30 9.25 -9.55
N ILE A 92 18.98 8.46 -10.58
CA ILE A 92 18.40 8.92 -11.85
C ILE A 92 16.92 8.56 -11.93
N CYS A 93 16.56 7.33 -11.56
CA CYS A 93 15.18 6.86 -11.57
C CYS A 93 14.74 6.35 -10.20
N GLY A 94 13.44 6.43 -9.94
CA GLY A 94 12.77 5.60 -8.93
C GLY A 94 12.07 4.43 -9.61
N ARG A 95 12.04 3.28 -8.95
CA ARG A 95 11.25 2.13 -9.36
C ARG A 95 10.62 1.48 -8.15
N SER A 96 9.32 1.31 -8.18
CA SER A 96 8.59 0.49 -7.22
C SER A 96 7.75 -0.54 -7.96
N THR A 97 7.85 -1.80 -7.55
CA THR A 97 7.08 -2.92 -8.11
C THR A 97 6.18 -3.58 -7.07
N ASP A 98 6.19 -3.06 -5.83
CA ASP A 98 5.33 -3.52 -4.75
C ASP A 98 4.24 -2.48 -4.48
N SER A 99 3.00 -2.84 -4.77
CA SER A 99 1.83 -2.02 -4.54
C SER A 99 1.59 -1.73 -3.05
N ASN A 100 2.14 -2.54 -2.13
CA ASN A 100 1.96 -2.37 -0.69
C ASN A 100 2.66 -1.11 -0.14
N GLY A 101 3.60 -0.52 -0.88
CA GLY A 101 4.27 0.73 -0.51
C GLY A 101 3.44 1.98 -0.79
N TYR A 102 2.25 1.85 -1.38
CA TYR A 102 1.40 2.96 -1.81
C TYR A 102 0.01 2.89 -1.19
N SER A 103 -0.58 4.06 -0.97
CA SER A 103 -1.91 4.23 -0.41
C SER A 103 -2.75 5.17 -1.27
N ILE A 104 -4.07 5.09 -1.10
CA ILE A 104 -5.00 6.02 -1.73
C ILE A 104 -5.25 7.16 -0.76
N ARG A 105 -5.03 8.39 -1.21
CA ARG A 105 -5.41 9.59 -0.45
C ARG A 105 -6.65 10.22 -1.06
N ALA A 106 -7.62 10.56 -0.22
CA ALA A 106 -8.82 11.28 -0.61
C ALA A 106 -9.09 12.42 0.38
N GLY A 107 -9.08 13.66 -0.11
CA GLY A 107 -9.08 14.85 0.75
C GLY A 107 -7.87 14.85 1.70
N ASP A 108 -8.11 15.14 2.97
CA ASP A 108 -7.04 15.22 3.98
C ASP A 108 -6.63 13.85 4.55
N GLY A 109 -7.33 12.76 4.17
CA GLY A 109 -7.14 11.43 4.76
C GLY A 109 -6.39 10.44 3.87
N ASP A 110 -5.50 9.68 4.48
CA ASP A 110 -4.85 8.50 3.88
C ASP A 110 -5.67 7.24 4.21
N ALA A 111 -6.01 6.48 3.17
CA ALA A 111 -6.77 5.25 3.34
C ALA A 111 -5.92 4.10 3.92
N GLY A 112 -4.59 4.16 3.79
CA GLY A 112 -3.62 3.23 4.35
C GLY A 112 -4.00 1.77 4.08
N SER A 113 -3.95 0.95 5.11
CA SER A 113 -4.30 -0.47 5.05
C SER A 113 -5.79 -0.78 4.82
N ARG A 114 -6.65 0.24 4.67
CA ARG A 114 -8.10 0.04 4.39
C ARG A 114 -8.35 -0.38 2.95
N PHE A 115 -7.41 -0.10 2.04
CA PHE A 115 -7.51 -0.48 0.63
C PHE A 115 -6.18 -1.04 0.15
N ASN A 116 -6.23 -2.12 -0.61
CA ASN A 116 -5.10 -2.69 -1.32
C ASN A 116 -5.16 -2.24 -2.78
N LEU A 117 -4.04 -1.76 -3.31
CA LEU A 117 -3.90 -1.49 -4.74
C LEU A 117 -3.70 -2.80 -5.50
N GLU A 118 -4.50 -3.02 -6.54
CA GLU A 118 -4.44 -4.21 -7.41
C GLU A 118 -4.67 -3.81 -8.87
N LEU A 119 -4.00 -4.50 -9.79
CA LEU A 119 -4.39 -4.51 -11.20
C LEU A 119 -5.36 -5.65 -11.45
N GLN A 120 -6.52 -5.32 -11.99
CA GLN A 120 -7.54 -6.28 -12.42
C GLN A 120 -7.65 -6.26 -13.94
N GLU A 121 -7.60 -7.44 -14.55
CA GLU A 121 -7.91 -7.59 -15.97
C GLU A 121 -9.42 -7.57 -16.19
N GLU A 122 -9.88 -6.75 -17.13
CA GLU A 122 -11.28 -6.60 -17.51
C GLU A 122 -11.34 -6.25 -19.00
N GLU A 123 -12.14 -6.99 -19.78
CA GLU A 123 -12.39 -6.68 -21.20
C GLU A 123 -11.13 -6.45 -22.06
N GLY A 124 -10.01 -7.12 -21.75
CA GLY A 124 -8.76 -7.00 -22.52
C GLY A 124 -7.92 -5.77 -22.18
N GLU A 125 -8.19 -5.10 -21.05
CA GLU A 125 -7.34 -4.05 -20.47
C GLU A 125 -7.03 -4.35 -18.99
N TYR A 126 -6.15 -3.55 -18.39
CA TYR A 126 -5.90 -3.56 -16.96
C TYR A 126 -6.51 -2.32 -16.30
N ILE A 127 -7.19 -2.56 -15.17
CA ILE A 127 -7.80 -1.54 -14.33
C ILE A 127 -7.03 -1.50 -13.01
N LEU A 128 -6.47 -0.35 -12.67
CA LEU A 128 -5.95 -0.12 -11.33
C LEU A 128 -7.12 0.15 -10.39
N ILE A 129 -7.24 -0.68 -9.36
CA ILE A 129 -8.29 -0.59 -8.36
C ILE A 129 -7.74 -0.46 -6.94
N GLY A 130 -8.47 0.27 -6.09
CA GLY A 130 -8.39 0.18 -4.65
C GLY A 130 -9.42 -0.81 -4.13
N ARG A 131 -9.00 -2.03 -3.78
CA ARG A 131 -9.87 -3.05 -3.19
C ARG A 131 -9.94 -2.87 -1.68
N PRO A 132 -11.12 -2.72 -1.07
CA PRO A 132 -11.21 -2.66 0.39
C PRO A 132 -10.61 -3.90 1.05
N SER A 133 -9.80 -3.70 2.09
CA SER A 133 -9.29 -4.80 2.90
C SER A 133 -10.44 -5.51 3.60
N THR A 134 -10.37 -6.83 3.74
CA THR A 134 -11.40 -7.66 4.37
C THR A 134 -11.35 -7.65 5.90
N PHE A 135 -10.43 -6.89 6.51
CA PHE A 135 -10.32 -6.78 7.96
C PHE A 135 -11.66 -6.35 8.59
N PRO A 136 -12.13 -7.01 9.67
CA PRO A 136 -13.44 -6.70 10.27
C PRO A 136 -13.60 -5.24 10.73
N THR A 137 -12.49 -4.60 11.11
CA THR A 137 -12.44 -3.20 11.55
C THR A 137 -12.49 -2.19 10.41
N ASN A 138 -12.33 -2.61 9.15
CA ASN A 138 -12.44 -1.72 8.00
C ASN A 138 -13.92 -1.39 7.73
N PRO A 139 -14.35 -0.11 7.86
CA PRO A 139 -15.73 0.27 7.56
C PRO A 139 -16.09 0.08 6.09
N TYR A 140 -15.10 0.00 5.20
CA TYR A 140 -15.30 -0.17 3.76
C TYR A 140 -15.24 -1.63 3.29
N ARG A 141 -15.10 -2.62 4.19
CA ARG A 141 -14.84 -4.03 3.81
C ARG A 141 -15.87 -4.66 2.86
N ASN A 142 -17.09 -4.11 2.80
CA ASN A 142 -18.18 -4.57 1.93
C ASN A 142 -18.46 -3.59 0.77
N ALA A 143 -17.68 -2.53 0.62
CA ALA A 143 -17.83 -1.57 -0.46
C ALA A 143 -17.29 -2.15 -1.78
N SER A 144 -17.76 -1.60 -2.90
CA SER A 144 -17.19 -1.90 -4.21
C SER A 144 -15.75 -1.36 -4.31
N PRO A 145 -14.86 -2.02 -5.09
CA PRO A 145 -13.54 -1.47 -5.40
C PRO A 145 -13.64 -0.10 -6.06
N ILE A 146 -12.68 0.77 -5.74
CA ILE A 146 -12.55 2.10 -6.36
C ILE A 146 -11.69 1.94 -7.62
N ARG A 147 -12.18 2.37 -8.78
CA ARG A 147 -11.37 2.43 -10.00
C ARG A 147 -10.49 3.70 -9.98
N LEU A 148 -9.19 3.54 -10.18
CA LEU A 148 -8.19 4.61 -10.10
C LEU A 148 -7.58 4.95 -11.47
N GLY A 149 -7.53 3.97 -12.38
CA GLY A 149 -6.98 4.14 -13.73
C GLY A 149 -7.25 2.93 -14.62
N ARG A 150 -7.02 3.08 -15.92
CA ARG A 150 -7.21 2.02 -16.92
C ARG A 150 -6.23 2.18 -18.07
N THR A 151 -5.82 1.06 -18.67
CA THR A 151 -4.78 1.03 -19.71
C THR A 151 -5.30 1.10 -21.16
N LEU A 152 -6.62 0.99 -21.37
CA LEU A 152 -7.25 1.06 -22.70
C LEU A 152 -6.74 -0.01 -23.68
N GLY A 153 -6.33 -1.15 -23.14
CA GLY A 153 -5.80 -2.32 -23.85
C GLY A 153 -4.62 -2.95 -23.12
N GLN A 154 -3.98 -3.94 -23.74
CA GLN A 154 -2.72 -4.54 -23.27
C GLN A 154 -1.68 -4.43 -24.37
N ALA A 155 -0.52 -3.85 -24.06
CA ALA A 155 0.57 -3.73 -25.04
C ALA A 155 1.25 -5.08 -25.27
N ASP A 156 1.74 -5.31 -26.50
CA ASP A 156 2.37 -6.59 -26.89
C ASP A 156 3.64 -6.91 -26.08
N ASN A 157 4.35 -5.89 -25.61
CA ASN A 157 5.53 -6.06 -24.74
C ASN A 157 5.16 -6.33 -23.27
N GLY A 158 3.87 -6.29 -22.92
CA GLY A 158 3.33 -6.51 -21.58
C GLY A 158 3.43 -5.32 -20.62
N PHE A 159 4.12 -4.23 -20.98
CA PHE A 159 4.27 -3.04 -20.16
C PHE A 159 3.33 -1.94 -20.66
N THR A 160 2.26 -1.68 -19.91
CA THR A 160 1.16 -0.83 -20.37
C THR A 160 0.81 0.26 -19.37
N LYS A 161 0.59 1.49 -19.82
CA LYS A 161 0.16 2.63 -18.99
C LYS A 161 -1.35 2.75 -18.92
#